data_AF-A0A381ZSX0-F1
#
_entry.id   AF-A0A381ZSX0-F1
#
_cell.length_a   1.000
_cell.length_b   1.000
_cell.length_c   1.000
_cell.angle_alpha   90.00
_cell.angle_beta   90.00
_cell.angle_gamma   90.00
#
_symmetry.space_group_name_H-M   'P 1'
#
loop_
_entity.id
_entity.type
_entity.pdbx_description
1 polymer ?
#
loop_
_entity_poly.entity_id
_entity_poly.type
_entity_poly.pdbx_seq_one_letter_code
_entity_poly.pdbx_strand_id
1 'polypeptide(L)'
;MLDKLKKYFQKQTDPKQKTRVELLMAEKKAAEKAKKPWVAVLETHVNPNDIKNGFFELDWNNEFIEQLLDAGYKGETNEQIVDGWFKDVARNILKEQGLDPSRGAGYINVGPANKDGKSEIS
;
A
#
# COMPACT_ATOMS: atom_id res chain seq x y z
N MET A 1 43.95 6.41 -10.64
CA MET A 1 43.06 5.23 -10.50
C MET A 1 42.06 5.38 -9.35
N LEU A 2 42.45 6.01 -8.24
CA LEU A 2 41.56 6.34 -7.12
C LEU A 2 40.38 7.26 -7.51
N ASP A 3 40.57 8.19 -8.46
CA ASP A 3 39.48 9.09 -8.90
C ASP A 3 38.40 8.39 -9.72
N LYS A 4 38.75 7.31 -10.44
CA LYS A 4 37.77 6.48 -11.15
C LYS A 4 36.96 5.63 -10.17
N LEU A 5 37.58 5.13 -9.10
CA LEU A 5 36.86 4.43 -8.01
C LEU A 5 35.97 5.39 -7.22
N LYS A 6 36.41 6.60 -6.89
CA LYS A 6 35.56 7.62 -6.25
C LYS A 6 34.35 7.96 -7.10
N LYS A 7 34.50 8.13 -8.42
CA LYS A 7 33.36 8.30 -9.35
C LYS A 7 32.43 7.09 -9.43
N TYR A 8 32.95 5.88 -9.21
CA TYR A 8 32.17 4.64 -9.21
C TYR A 8 31.37 4.47 -7.91
N PHE A 9 31.91 4.91 -6.76
CA PHE A 9 31.19 4.99 -5.48
C PHE A 9 30.32 6.26 -5.34
N GLN A 10 30.55 7.28 -6.18
CA GLN A 10 29.69 8.47 -6.34
C GLN A 10 28.57 8.27 -7.39
N LYS A 11 28.49 7.10 -8.01
CA LYS A 11 27.34 6.69 -8.81
C LYS A 11 26.28 6.14 -7.83
N GLN A 12 25.13 6.71 -7.57
CA GLN A 12 24.42 7.89 -8.07
C GLN A 12 23.24 8.05 -7.07
N THR A 13 23.38 8.87 -6.03
CA THR A 13 22.17 9.44 -5.40
C THR A 13 21.95 10.77 -6.07
N ASP A 14 21.29 10.73 -7.23
CA ASP A 14 20.82 11.94 -7.90
C ASP A 14 19.86 12.63 -6.92
N PRO A 15 20.16 13.84 -6.41
CA PRO A 15 19.32 14.50 -5.40
C PRO A 15 17.94 14.94 -5.94
N LYS A 16 17.59 14.52 -7.16
CA LYS A 16 16.32 14.76 -7.85
C LYS A 16 15.45 13.50 -8.01
N GLN A 17 15.92 12.31 -7.61
CA GLN A 17 15.08 11.12 -7.67
C GLN A 17 14.11 11.12 -6.49
N LYS A 18 12.83 11.32 -6.80
CA LYS A 18 11.74 11.18 -5.85
C LYS A 18 11.76 9.77 -5.27
N THR A 19 11.60 9.66 -3.97
CA THR A 19 11.35 8.40 -3.28
C THR A 19 10.06 7.77 -3.80
N ARG A 20 9.91 6.45 -3.63
CA ARG A 20 8.67 5.74 -3.99
C ARG A 20 7.43 6.39 -3.35
N VAL A 21 7.53 6.77 -2.08
CA VAL A 21 6.45 7.42 -1.34
C VAL A 21 6.08 8.76 -1.98
N GLU A 22 7.06 9.59 -2.34
CA GLU A 22 6.81 10.87 -3.03
C GLU A 22 6.17 10.70 -4.41
N LEU A 23 6.48 9.62 -5.13
CA LEU A 23 5.83 9.27 -6.39
C LEU A 23 4.37 8.87 -6.16
N LEU A 24 4.10 7.97 -5.21
CA LEU A 24 2.75 7.55 -4.86
C LEU A 24 1.88 8.73 -4.39
N MET A 25 2.45 9.63 -3.59
CA MET A 25 1.74 10.85 -3.16
C MET A 25 1.44 11.80 -4.32
N ALA A 26 2.31 11.86 -5.34
CA ALA A 26 2.04 12.63 -6.54
C ALA A 26 0.94 12.00 -7.41
N GLU A 27 0.92 10.66 -7.51
CA GLU A 27 -0.12 9.90 -8.20
C GLU A 27 -1.49 10.08 -7.54
N LYS A 28 -1.56 9.94 -6.20
CA LYS A 28 -2.76 10.19 -5.41
C LYS A 28 -3.33 11.58 -5.67
N LYS A 29 -2.51 12.63 -5.57
CA LYS A 29 -2.92 14.02 -5.84
C LYS A 29 -3.41 14.22 -7.28
N ALA A 30 -2.78 13.56 -8.25
CA ALA A 30 -3.21 13.62 -9.64
C ALA A 30 -4.58 12.95 -9.83
N ALA A 31 -4.81 11.81 -9.17
CA ALA A 31 -6.09 11.10 -9.18
C ALA A 31 -7.20 11.90 -8.50
N GLU A 32 -6.93 12.51 -7.34
CA GLU A 32 -7.86 13.41 -6.64
C GLU A 32 -8.25 14.61 -7.52
N LYS A 33 -7.26 15.25 -8.18
CA LYS A 33 -7.53 16.34 -9.12
C LYS A 33 -8.39 15.88 -10.31
N ALA A 34 -8.21 14.63 -10.74
CA ALA A 34 -8.97 14.02 -11.82
C ALA A 34 -10.30 13.40 -11.37
N LYS A 35 -10.64 13.43 -10.07
CA LYS A 35 -11.81 12.74 -9.50
C LYS A 35 -11.87 11.26 -9.86
N LYS A 36 -10.72 10.59 -9.75
CA LYS A 36 -10.58 9.15 -10.00
C LYS A 36 -10.23 8.40 -8.72
N PRO A 37 -10.78 7.20 -8.52
CA PRO A 37 -10.40 6.34 -7.40
C PRO A 37 -8.92 5.95 -7.52
N TRP A 38 -8.22 5.96 -6.39
CA TRP A 38 -6.82 5.55 -6.29
C TRP A 38 -6.56 4.82 -4.99
N VAL A 39 -5.82 3.72 -5.08
CA VAL A 39 -5.33 2.91 -3.96
C VAL A 39 -3.97 2.33 -4.33
N ALA A 40 -3.03 2.28 -3.39
CA ALA A 40 -1.72 1.68 -3.60
C ALA A 40 -1.13 1.06 -2.33
N VAL A 41 -0.22 0.10 -2.52
CA VAL A 41 0.64 -0.43 -1.46
C VAL A 41 1.82 0.51 -1.26
N LEU A 42 1.88 1.16 -0.09
CA LEU A 42 3.00 1.98 0.34
C LEU A 42 4.22 1.11 0.62
N GLU A 43 4.05 0.15 1.54
CA GLU A 43 5.11 -0.76 1.96
C GLU A 43 4.56 -2.17 2.22
N THR A 44 5.45 -3.15 2.14
CA THR A 44 5.15 -4.56 2.45
C THR A 44 6.12 -5.01 3.52
N HIS A 45 5.59 -5.42 4.65
CA HIS A 45 6.38 -5.90 5.78
C HIS A 45 6.29 -7.43 5.81
N VAL A 46 7.45 -8.07 5.81
CA VAL A 46 7.57 -9.52 5.98
C VAL A 46 8.15 -9.77 7.36
N ASN A 47 7.58 -10.71 8.11
CA ASN A 47 8.18 -11.17 9.35
C ASN A 47 9.42 -12.02 9.01
N PRO A 48 10.65 -11.61 9.38
CA PRO A 48 11.87 -12.35 9.02
C PRO A 48 11.93 -13.75 9.65
N ASN A 49 11.26 -13.95 10.77
CA ASN A 49 11.22 -15.23 11.49
C ASN A 49 10.11 -16.16 10.99
N ASP A 50 9.13 -15.61 10.26
CA ASP A 50 8.07 -16.38 9.62
C ASP A 50 7.60 -15.66 8.35
N ILE A 51 8.25 -15.97 7.24
CA ILE A 51 8.02 -15.29 5.96
C ILE A 51 6.60 -15.48 5.41
N LYS A 52 5.82 -16.42 5.96
CA LYS A 52 4.40 -16.61 5.60
C LYS A 52 3.51 -15.55 6.25
N ASN A 53 4.03 -14.87 7.27
CA ASN A 53 3.37 -13.81 8.00
C ASN A 53 3.96 -12.45 7.62
N GLY A 54 3.07 -11.52 7.29
CA GLY A 54 3.41 -10.16 6.89
C GLY A 54 2.16 -9.30 6.85
N PHE A 55 2.33 -8.02 6.54
CA PHE A 55 1.22 -7.11 6.33
C PHE A 55 1.58 -6.08 5.26
N PHE A 56 0.54 -5.53 4.63
CA PHE A 56 0.65 -4.45 3.66
C PHE A 56 0.23 -3.14 4.34
N GLU A 57 0.99 -2.08 4.08
CA GLU A 57 0.56 -0.72 4.35
C GLU A 57 -0.07 -0.15 3.06
N LEU A 58 -1.32 0.28 3.16
CA LEU A 58 -2.11 0.78 2.04
C LEU A 58 -2.40 2.27 2.24
N ASP A 59 -2.48 3.01 1.14
CA ASP A 59 -3.07 4.34 1.10
C ASP A 59 -4.07 4.43 -0.04
N TRP A 60 -5.06 5.31 0.11
CA TRP A 60 -6.16 5.51 -0.83
C TRP A 60 -6.70 6.94 -0.77
N ASN A 61 -7.47 7.35 -1.77
CA ASN A 61 -8.21 8.62 -1.77
C ASN A 61 -9.70 8.44 -1.48
N ASN A 62 -10.42 9.55 -1.30
CA ASN A 62 -11.86 9.53 -0.99
C ASN A 62 -12.69 8.91 -2.11
N GLU A 63 -12.33 9.17 -3.37
CA GLU A 63 -13.03 8.62 -4.53
C GLU A 63 -12.98 7.08 -4.56
N PHE A 64 -11.91 6.47 -4.04
CA PHE A 64 -11.84 5.01 -3.87
C PHE A 64 -12.82 4.52 -2.79
N ILE A 65 -12.94 5.22 -1.66
CA ILE A 65 -13.91 4.87 -0.62
C ILE A 65 -15.34 4.98 -1.13
N GLU A 66 -15.66 6.05 -1.86
CA GLU A 66 -16.98 6.22 -2.49
C GLU A 66 -17.29 5.04 -3.43
N GLN A 67 -16.32 4.62 -4.24
CA GLN A 67 -16.48 3.47 -5.12
C GLN A 67 -16.73 2.16 -4.33
N LEU A 68 -16.07 1.96 -3.19
CA LEU A 68 -16.31 0.80 -2.33
C LEU A 68 -17.70 0.84 -1.69
N LEU A 69 -18.14 2.00 -1.22
CA LEU A 69 -19.48 2.18 -0.68
C LEU A 69 -20.56 1.88 -1.73
N ASP A 70 -20.39 2.38 -2.96
CA ASP A 70 -21.28 2.09 -4.10
C ASP A 70 -21.30 0.59 -4.46
N ALA A 71 -20.17 -0.09 -4.30
CA ALA A 71 -20.07 -1.54 -4.47
C ALA A 71 -20.66 -2.35 -3.31
N GLY A 72 -21.14 -1.69 -2.25
CA GLY A 72 -21.83 -2.31 -1.12
C GLY A 72 -20.95 -2.65 0.08
N TYR A 73 -19.68 -2.25 0.09
CA TYR A 73 -18.84 -2.36 1.28
C TYR A 73 -19.32 -1.40 2.38
N LYS A 74 -19.20 -1.82 3.64
CA LYS A 74 -19.68 -1.07 4.80
C LYS A 74 -18.69 -1.18 5.95
N GLY A 75 -18.61 -0.12 6.74
CA GLY A 75 -17.80 -0.03 7.94
C GLY A 75 -18.08 1.28 8.67
N GLU A 76 -17.74 1.34 9.95
CA GLU A 76 -17.79 2.55 10.77
C GLU A 76 -16.66 3.53 10.40
N THR A 77 -15.57 3.00 9.80
CA THR A 77 -14.44 3.79 9.34
C THR A 77 -14.02 3.38 7.92
N ASN A 78 -13.29 4.26 7.24
CA ASN A 78 -12.75 4.00 5.90
C ASN A 78 -11.82 2.78 5.91
N GLU A 79 -11.06 2.60 6.98
CA GLU A 79 -10.16 1.48 7.19
C GLU A 79 -10.91 0.15 7.21
N GLN A 80 -12.06 0.09 7.90
CA GLN A 80 -12.90 -1.12 7.91
C GLN A 80 -13.46 -1.44 6.52
N ILE A 81 -13.82 -0.40 5.75
CA ILE A 81 -14.32 -0.56 4.37
C ILE A 81 -13.22 -1.12 3.46
N VAL A 82 -12.00 -0.55 3.52
CA VAL A 82 -10.85 -0.99 2.73
C VAL A 82 -10.39 -2.39 3.14
N ASP A 83 -10.38 -2.70 4.44
CA ASP A 83 -10.05 -4.04 4.95
C ASP A 83 -11.03 -5.10 4.44
N GLY A 84 -12.34 -4.78 4.42
CA GLY A 84 -13.36 -5.66 3.84
C GLY A 84 -13.08 -5.97 2.37
N TRP A 85 -12.82 -4.92 1.57
CA TRP A 85 -12.45 -5.07 0.16
C TRP A 85 -11.19 -5.90 -0.05
N PHE A 86 -10.13 -5.61 0.70
CA PHE A 86 -8.86 -6.31 0.56
C PHE A 86 -8.98 -7.79 0.90
N LYS A 87 -9.72 -8.13 1.96
CA LYS A 87 -10.02 -9.53 2.32
C LYS A 87 -10.74 -10.26 1.20
N ASP A 88 -11.69 -9.60 0.54
CA ASP A 88 -12.39 -10.19 -0.60
C ASP A 88 -11.48 -10.39 -1.81
N VAL A 89 -10.59 -9.45 -2.11
CA VAL A 89 -9.54 -9.62 -3.14
C VAL A 89 -8.68 -10.85 -2.82
N ALA A 90 -8.19 -10.98 -1.58
CA ALA A 90 -7.37 -12.12 -1.17
C ALA A 90 -8.12 -13.46 -1.30
N ARG A 91 -9.39 -13.52 -0.85
CA ARG A 91 -10.23 -14.73 -0.98
C ARG A 91 -10.47 -15.12 -2.43
N ASN A 92 -10.69 -14.14 -3.31
CA ASN A 92 -10.89 -14.40 -4.73
C ASN A 92 -9.65 -15.03 -5.37
N ILE A 93 -8.46 -14.51 -5.05
CA ILE A 93 -7.19 -15.09 -5.53
C ILE A 93 -7.03 -16.54 -5.05
N LEU A 94 -7.34 -16.83 -3.78
CA LEU A 94 -7.28 -18.20 -3.25
C LEU A 94 -8.24 -19.12 -4.00
N LYS A 95 -9.48 -18.68 -4.20
CA LYS A 95 -10.51 -19.43 -4.92
C LYS A 95 -10.09 -19.74 -6.36
N GLU A 96 -9.51 -18.77 -7.07
CA GLU A 96 -9.01 -18.95 -8.44
C GLU A 96 -7.88 -19.98 -8.52
N GLN A 97 -7.04 -20.07 -7.48
CA GLN A 97 -5.97 -21.05 -7.39
C GLN A 97 -6.43 -22.42 -6.88
N GLY A 98 -7.74 -22.61 -6.65
CA GLY A 98 -8.29 -23.84 -6.08
C GLY A 98 -7.89 -24.09 -4.63
N LEU A 99 -7.46 -23.04 -3.93
CA LEU A 99 -7.10 -23.07 -2.52
C LEU A 99 -8.32 -22.75 -1.65
N ASP A 100 -8.27 -23.19 -0.40
CA ASP A 100 -9.30 -22.92 0.59
C ASP A 100 -9.36 -21.41 0.95
N PRO A 101 -10.46 -20.70 0.60
CA PRO A 101 -10.59 -19.26 0.85
C PRO A 101 -10.99 -18.94 2.30
N SER A 102 -11.26 -19.95 3.13
CA SER A 102 -11.57 -19.75 4.55
C SER A 102 -10.32 -19.61 5.42
N ARG A 103 -9.12 -19.86 4.85
CA ARG A 103 -7.85 -19.60 5.52
C ARG A 103 -7.68 -18.10 5.79
N GLY A 104 -7.13 -17.76 6.95
CA GLY A 104 -6.92 -16.36 7.35
C GLY A 104 -6.04 -15.62 6.33
N ALA A 105 -6.50 -14.45 5.88
CA ALA A 105 -5.84 -13.64 4.84
C ALA A 105 -4.71 -12.73 5.37
N GLY A 106 -4.28 -12.92 6.63
CA GLY A 106 -3.40 -11.99 7.35
C GLY A 106 -4.16 -10.79 7.93
N TYR A 107 -3.43 -9.89 8.59
CA TYR A 107 -3.95 -8.64 9.13
C TYR A 107 -3.43 -7.47 8.28
N ILE A 108 -4.28 -6.50 7.99
CA ILE A 108 -3.85 -5.21 7.44
C ILE A 108 -3.76 -4.26 8.62
N ASN A 109 -2.59 -3.65 8.82
CA ASN A 109 -2.51 -2.49 9.69
C ASN A 109 -2.99 -1.29 8.89
N VAL A 110 -4.03 -0.67 9.39
CA VAL A 110 -4.70 0.43 8.72
C VAL A 110 -4.60 1.65 9.61
N GLY A 111 -3.90 2.68 9.15
CA GLY A 111 -3.77 3.93 9.87
C GLY A 111 -3.44 5.08 8.92
N PRO A 112 -3.89 6.31 9.21
CA PRO A 112 -3.53 7.46 8.40
C PRO A 112 -2.01 7.64 8.43
N ALA A 113 -1.39 7.69 7.26
CA ALA A 113 0.02 8.05 7.15
C ALA A 113 0.24 9.41 7.80
N ASN A 114 1.17 9.50 8.76
CA ASN A 114 1.58 10.79 9.32
C ASN A 114 2.29 11.64 8.24
N LYS A 115 2.67 12.88 8.58
CA LYS A 115 3.28 13.84 7.62
C LYS A 115 4.56 13.32 6.95
N ASP A 116 5.16 12.27 7.52
CA ASP A 116 6.38 11.61 7.06
C ASP A 116 6.11 10.25 6.37
N GLY A 117 4.84 9.91 6.12
CA GLY A 117 4.45 8.69 5.40
C GLY A 117 4.50 7.41 6.22
N LYS A 118 4.49 7.48 7.56
CA LYS A 118 4.54 6.33 8.46
C LYS A 118 3.23 6.16 9.22
N SER A 119 2.73 4.94 9.33
CA SER A 119 1.59 4.60 10.18
C SER A 119 2.06 4.51 11.65
N GLU A 120 1.32 5.09 12.58
CA GLU A 120 1.56 4.88 14.01
C GLU A 120 1.01 3.51 14.43
N ILE A 121 1.88 2.72 15.06
CA ILE A 121 1.57 1.39 15.59
C ILE A 121 0.93 1.61 16.96
N SER A 122 -0.28 1.09 17.17
CA SER A 122 -0.86 0.93 18.51
C SER A 122 -0.90 -0.53 18.93
#